data_AF-A0AAX6I1F1-F1
#
_entry.id   AF-A0AAX6I1F1-F1
#
_cell.length_a   1.000
_cell.length_b   1.000
_cell.length_c   1.000
_cell.angle_alpha   90.00
_cell.angle_beta   90.00
_cell.angle_gamma   90.00
#
_symmetry.space_group_name_H-M   'P 1'
#
loop_
_entity.id
_entity.type
_entity.pdbx_description
1 polymer ?
#
loop_
_entity_poly.entity_id
_entity_poly.type
_entity_poly.pdbx_seq_one_letter_code
_entity_poly.pdbx_strand_id
1 'polypeptide(L)'
;MASPDNVKRHPPSIVPYFAGFLLLSSIILFSSLSKPPSSSPAEEHLLAGHRASFSSSSCNYSAGAWIRSPESDPVTARYSYGSCREIFKGWNCVSKPNARDLLRYRWQPHDCRLPSFDPLRFLRRFRNTNIGFVGDSLNRNMFVSLVCTLRQVAKEVKKWRPAGADRGFTFVEYNVTVAYHRTNLLARYGSWSASASGGDLESLGYKQGYRVDVDVPEHTWMEAPMFHDIIIFNTGHWWWAPSKFDPIKSPMLIFEKGMPVLPPVTSEQGLDMTLKHMISYVEKRMRTNAVKFFRTQSPRHFERGDWNQGGSCRREQPLSTEQVEELFSLDKNGTNVEARLVNKHLFKALEGSSFQILDITHMSEFRADAHPSTTGGKKHEDCMHWCLPGLTDSWNDILVALLESMWTNQLS
;
A
#
# COMPACT_ATOMS: atom_id res chain seq x y z
N MET A 1 21.18 -39.15 54.91
CA MET A 1 21.77 -39.30 53.56
C MET A 1 21.64 -37.96 52.83
N ALA A 2 22.79 -37.41 52.43
CA ALA A 2 23.04 -36.38 51.42
C ALA A 2 22.46 -34.94 51.59
N SER A 3 23.37 -34.06 52.04
CA SER A 3 23.66 -32.65 51.69
C SER A 3 22.62 -31.69 51.07
N PRO A 4 22.59 -30.45 51.60
CA PRO A 4 22.32 -29.22 50.85
C PRO A 4 23.62 -28.41 50.65
N ASP A 5 23.91 -27.97 49.41
CA ASP A 5 25.06 -27.11 49.11
C ASP A 5 24.67 -25.63 48.93
N ASN A 6 25.10 -24.84 49.92
CA ASN A 6 25.85 -23.60 49.83
C ASN A 6 25.41 -22.47 48.87
N VAL A 7 24.68 -21.53 49.45
CA VAL A 7 24.63 -20.11 49.06
C VAL A 7 25.87 -19.40 49.61
N LYS A 8 26.77 -18.92 48.74
CA LYS A 8 27.87 -18.01 49.13
C LYS A 8 27.48 -16.55 48.89
N ARG A 9 27.44 -15.77 49.98
CA ARG A 9 27.48 -14.30 50.00
C ARG A 9 28.94 -13.84 50.12
N HIS A 10 29.31 -12.78 49.41
CA HIS A 10 30.45 -11.91 49.75
C HIS A 10 30.14 -10.44 49.37
N PRO A 11 30.82 -9.46 50.00
CA PRO A 11 30.26 -8.16 50.43
C PRO A 11 30.57 -7.00 49.45
N PRO A 12 30.11 -5.75 49.72
CA PRO A 12 30.14 -4.66 48.75
C PRO A 12 31.47 -3.91 48.77
N SER A 13 31.93 -3.48 47.59
CA SER A 13 33.02 -2.52 47.44
C SER A 13 32.45 -1.14 47.11
N ILE A 14 32.78 -0.18 47.97
CA ILE A 14 32.46 1.25 47.91
C ILE A 14 33.69 1.98 47.36
N VAL A 15 33.52 3.27 47.04
CA VAL A 15 34.50 4.38 46.91
C VAL A 15 34.86 4.68 45.42
N PRO A 16 35.02 5.95 45.02
CA PRO A 16 33.98 6.82 44.45
C PRO A 16 34.47 7.42 43.11
N TYR A 17 33.77 8.34 42.44
CA TYR A 17 34.43 9.48 41.74
C TYR A 17 33.38 10.54 41.40
N PHE A 18 33.41 11.58 42.24
CA PHE A 18 33.23 13.00 41.97
C PHE A 18 32.31 13.48 40.84
N ALA A 19 31.20 14.09 41.27
CA ALA A 19 30.50 15.15 40.57
C ALA A 19 31.37 16.42 40.46
N GLY A 20 31.34 17.06 39.30
CA GLY A 20 31.87 18.41 39.06
C GLY A 20 30.88 19.17 38.18
N PHE A 21 30.12 20.06 38.81
CA PHE A 21 29.25 21.07 38.20
C PHE A 21 29.97 22.43 38.25
N LEU A 22 29.56 23.39 37.40
CA LEU A 22 29.79 24.86 37.48
C LEU A 22 31.19 25.34 36.99
N LEU A 23 31.43 26.48 36.30
CA LEU A 23 30.74 27.72 35.88
C LEU A 23 31.54 28.31 34.68
N LEU A 24 30.91 28.84 33.63
CA LEU A 24 30.73 30.29 33.35
C LEU A 24 31.82 31.26 33.85
N SER A 25 32.55 31.86 32.90
CA SER A 25 33.12 33.22 32.95
C SER A 25 33.50 33.64 31.50
N SER A 26 32.75 34.54 30.85
CA SER A 26 33.03 35.99 30.71
C SER A 26 34.44 36.28 30.17
N ILE A 27 34.60 36.98 29.05
CA ILE A 27 34.74 38.45 29.04
C ILE A 27 34.38 39.02 27.65
N ILE A 28 33.42 39.94 27.67
CA ILE A 28 33.14 41.01 26.69
C ILE A 28 34.12 42.16 26.99
N LEU A 29 34.55 42.91 25.95
CA LEU A 29 35.02 44.33 25.89
C LEU A 29 36.17 44.42 24.86
N PHE A 30 36.25 45.29 23.85
CA PHE A 30 35.64 46.59 23.55
C PHE A 30 35.56 46.85 22.03
N SER A 31 34.56 47.67 21.66
CA SER A 31 34.38 48.56 20.49
C SER A 31 35.66 49.15 19.85
N SER A 32 35.76 49.52 18.56
CA SER A 32 34.95 50.53 17.86
C SER A 32 35.52 50.82 16.45
N LEU A 33 34.73 51.48 15.59
CA LEU A 33 35.02 52.09 14.26
C LEU A 33 35.24 51.10 13.09
N SER A 34 34.28 50.95 12.17
CA SER A 34 34.18 51.85 11.00
C SER A 34 32.78 51.82 10.35
N LYS A 35 32.36 53.00 9.86
CA LYS A 35 31.03 53.35 9.28
C LYS A 35 30.69 52.61 7.97
N PRO A 36 29.38 52.55 7.61
CA PRO A 36 28.87 51.84 6.43
C PRO A 36 28.81 52.75 5.18
N PRO A 37 28.76 52.19 3.96
CA PRO A 37 28.34 52.94 2.78
C PRO A 37 26.82 52.84 2.53
N SER A 38 26.21 54.03 2.52
CA SER A 38 25.02 54.52 1.80
C SER A 38 24.04 53.54 1.14
N SER A 39 22.78 53.71 1.57
CA SER A 39 21.52 53.30 0.95
C SER A 39 21.20 54.06 -0.36
N SER A 40 20.55 53.38 -1.30
CA SER A 40 19.63 53.97 -2.29
C SER A 40 18.32 53.15 -2.32
N PRO A 41 17.17 53.76 -2.62
CA PRO A 41 15.87 53.29 -2.15
C PRO A 41 15.24 52.29 -3.13
N ALA A 42 14.76 51.15 -2.60
CA ALA A 42 13.87 50.27 -3.34
C ALA A 42 12.42 50.77 -3.17
N GLU A 43 11.81 51.11 -4.30
CA GLU A 43 10.41 51.48 -4.45
C GLU A 43 9.47 50.41 -3.88
N GLU A 44 8.57 50.88 -3.01
CA GLU A 44 7.33 50.21 -2.66
C GLU A 44 6.29 50.55 -3.73
N HIS A 45 5.93 49.60 -4.60
CA HIS A 45 4.70 49.66 -5.37
C HIS A 45 4.10 48.27 -5.67
N LEU A 46 2.91 48.08 -5.09
CA LEU A 46 1.75 47.38 -5.63
C LEU A 46 1.73 45.83 -5.67
N LEU A 47 0.97 45.32 -4.70
CA LEU A 47 0.00 44.24 -4.84
C LEU A 47 -0.66 44.24 -6.24
N ALA A 48 -0.30 43.28 -7.08
CA ALA A 48 -1.14 42.74 -8.12
C ALA A 48 -0.88 41.23 -8.20
N GLY A 49 -1.95 40.46 -7.99
CA GLY A 49 -1.91 39.02 -7.80
C GLY A 49 -1.17 38.30 -8.92
N HIS A 50 -0.05 37.69 -8.57
CA HIS A 50 0.44 36.54 -9.30
C HIS A 50 -0.51 35.38 -9.00
N ARG A 51 -1.59 35.27 -9.79
CA ARG A 51 -2.14 33.96 -10.12
C ARG A 51 -0.93 33.17 -10.62
N ALA A 52 -0.42 32.28 -9.76
CA ALA A 52 0.45 31.21 -10.23
C ALA A 52 -0.30 30.55 -11.38
N SER A 53 0.14 30.80 -12.61
CA SER A 53 -0.29 30.01 -13.73
C SER A 53 0.27 28.63 -13.45
N PHE A 54 -0.55 27.76 -12.86
CA PHE A 54 -0.27 26.34 -12.82
C PHE A 54 -0.03 25.93 -14.27
N SER A 55 1.23 25.69 -14.61
CA SER A 55 1.56 24.98 -15.83
C SER A 55 0.76 23.67 -15.78
N SER A 56 0.17 23.29 -16.90
CA SER A 56 -0.71 22.14 -17.06
C SER A 56 0.00 20.79 -16.92
N SER A 57 0.87 20.63 -15.92
CA SER A 57 1.43 19.34 -15.53
C SER A 57 0.47 18.67 -14.55
N SER A 58 0.11 17.42 -14.84
CA SER A 58 -0.62 16.57 -13.91
C SER A 58 0.12 16.47 -12.58
N CYS A 59 -0.55 16.69 -11.44
CA CYS A 59 0.10 16.61 -10.14
C CYS A 59 0.66 15.20 -9.88
N ASN A 60 1.92 15.15 -9.43
CA ASN A 60 2.49 13.92 -8.90
C ASN A 60 2.04 13.69 -7.44
N TYR A 61 1.09 12.77 -7.25
CA TYR A 61 0.61 12.40 -5.91
C TYR A 61 1.50 11.38 -5.18
N SER A 62 2.51 10.79 -5.83
CA SER A 62 3.34 9.73 -5.25
C SER A 62 4.45 10.23 -4.33
N ALA A 63 4.86 11.49 -4.50
CA ALA A 63 5.91 12.14 -3.72
C ALA A 63 5.33 13.22 -2.81
N GLY A 64 5.69 13.20 -1.52
CA GLY A 64 5.10 14.07 -0.52
C GLY A 64 5.53 13.71 0.90
N ALA A 65 4.80 14.24 1.87
CA ALA A 65 5.02 13.94 3.28
C ALA A 65 3.69 13.76 4.03
N TRP A 66 3.74 13.00 5.13
CA TRP A 66 2.63 12.92 6.06
C TRP A 66 2.63 14.10 7.02
N ILE A 67 1.54 14.85 7.01
CA ILE A 67 1.32 15.97 7.92
C ILE A 67 0.33 15.55 8.99
N ARG A 68 0.71 15.67 10.26
CA ARG A 68 -0.19 15.47 11.39
C ARG A 68 -0.99 16.74 11.64
N SER A 69 -2.31 16.63 11.67
CA SER A 69 -3.18 17.75 12.05
C SER A 69 -2.98 18.09 13.54
N PRO A 70 -3.01 19.39 13.93
CA PRO A 70 -2.90 19.82 15.32
C PRO A 70 -3.88 19.10 16.25
N GLU A 71 -3.53 18.97 17.53
CA GLU A 71 -4.37 18.27 18.51
C GLU A 71 -5.71 18.95 18.76
N SER A 72 -5.74 20.28 18.60
CA SER A 72 -6.93 21.11 18.65
C SER A 72 -7.96 20.78 17.57
N ASP A 73 -7.53 20.19 16.45
CA ASP A 73 -8.42 19.90 15.33
C ASP A 73 -9.31 18.69 15.64
N PRO A 74 -10.61 18.75 15.30
CA PRO A 74 -11.52 17.65 15.52
C PRO A 74 -11.13 16.45 14.62
N VAL A 75 -10.91 15.29 15.24
CA VAL A 75 -10.70 14.03 14.52
C VAL A 75 -12.04 13.49 14.09
N THR A 76 -12.37 13.61 12.80
CA THR A 76 -13.59 13.04 12.24
C THR A 76 -13.23 11.86 11.36
N ALA A 77 -13.54 10.66 11.84
CA ALA A 77 -13.47 9.45 11.04
C ALA A 77 -14.49 9.53 9.90
N ARG A 78 -14.08 9.15 8.68
CA ARG A 78 -14.99 9.10 7.53
C ARG A 78 -16.12 8.10 7.76
N TYR A 79 -15.83 7.02 8.46
CA TYR A 79 -16.76 5.96 8.80
C TYR A 79 -16.26 5.23 10.04
N SER A 80 -17.12 4.42 10.66
CA SER A 80 -16.78 3.58 11.81
C SER A 80 -17.13 2.11 11.56
N TYR A 81 -16.56 1.22 12.37
CA TYR A 81 -16.92 -0.21 12.39
C TYR A 81 -18.42 -0.45 12.56
N GLY A 82 -19.10 0.37 13.38
CA GLY A 82 -20.55 0.29 13.57
C GLY A 82 -21.34 0.70 12.32
N SER A 83 -20.87 1.71 11.59
CA SER A 83 -21.53 2.21 10.37
C SER A 83 -21.28 1.35 9.13
N CYS A 84 -20.21 0.54 9.11
CA CYS A 84 -19.82 -0.26 7.95
C CYS A 84 -19.39 -1.68 8.37
N ARG A 85 -20.30 -2.65 8.19
CA ARG A 85 -20.09 -4.05 8.61
C ARG A 85 -19.12 -4.81 7.69
N GLU A 86 -18.69 -4.19 6.60
CA GLU A 86 -17.73 -4.74 5.65
C GLU A 86 -16.29 -4.76 6.19
N ILE A 87 -16.02 -3.94 7.22
CA ILE A 87 -14.73 -3.89 7.91
C ILE A 87 -14.51 -5.24 8.61
N PHE A 88 -13.44 -5.93 8.22
CA PHE A 88 -13.05 -7.17 8.89
C PHE A 88 -12.62 -6.87 10.32
N LYS A 89 -13.02 -7.71 11.28
CA LYS A 89 -12.69 -7.52 12.71
C LYS A 89 -11.19 -7.29 12.96
N GLY A 90 -10.33 -7.99 12.21
CA GLY A 90 -8.88 -7.84 12.29
C GLY A 90 -8.30 -6.59 11.62
N TRP A 91 -9.12 -5.70 11.04
CA TRP A 91 -8.74 -4.37 10.55
C TRP A 91 -9.33 -3.25 11.42
N ASN A 92 -10.19 -3.60 12.38
CA ASN A 92 -10.78 -2.64 13.32
C ASN A 92 -9.79 -2.37 14.45
N CYS A 93 -9.10 -1.23 14.36
CA CYS A 93 -8.01 -0.86 15.25
C CYS A 93 -8.40 0.12 16.36
N VAL A 94 -9.69 0.27 16.67
CA VAL A 94 -10.18 1.18 17.72
C VAL A 94 -9.56 0.94 19.10
N SER A 95 -9.04 -0.27 19.35
CA SER A 95 -8.37 -0.62 20.59
C SER A 95 -6.87 -0.34 20.61
N LYS A 96 -6.27 0.18 19.52
CA LYS A 96 -4.85 0.56 19.52
C LYS A 96 -4.64 1.85 20.33
N PRO A 97 -3.49 1.98 21.04
CA PRO A 97 -3.16 3.21 21.76
C PRO A 97 -3.18 4.46 20.86
N ASN A 98 -2.68 4.33 19.63
CA ASN A 98 -2.59 5.41 18.65
C ASN A 98 -3.82 5.54 17.72
N ALA A 99 -4.95 4.88 18.01
CA ALA A 99 -6.09 4.81 17.08
C ALA A 99 -6.63 6.19 16.64
N ARG A 100 -6.62 7.18 17.54
CA ARG A 100 -7.03 8.56 17.22
C ARG A 100 -6.01 9.27 16.33
N ASP A 101 -4.71 9.03 16.56
CA ASP A 101 -3.64 9.65 15.80
C ASP A 101 -3.58 9.14 14.36
N LEU A 102 -3.94 7.88 14.12
CA LEU A 102 -4.01 7.31 12.75
C LEU A 102 -4.84 8.18 11.80
N LEU A 103 -5.88 8.82 12.31
CA LEU A 103 -6.83 9.66 11.56
C LEU A 103 -6.42 11.14 11.48
N ARG A 104 -5.37 11.56 12.21
CA ARG A 104 -4.85 12.93 12.17
C ARG A 104 -3.85 13.14 11.04
N TYR A 105 -3.27 12.07 10.51
CA TYR A 105 -2.30 12.12 9.43
C TYR A 105 -2.98 12.29 8.06
N ARG A 106 -2.48 13.24 7.28
CA ARG A 106 -2.89 13.48 5.89
C ARG A 106 -1.67 13.52 4.99
N TRP A 107 -1.78 12.93 3.81
CA TRP A 107 -0.74 13.00 2.81
C TRP A 107 -0.78 14.36 2.10
N GLN A 108 0.37 15.02 2.03
CA GLN A 108 0.57 16.28 1.33
C GLN A 108 1.61 16.06 0.23
N PRO A 109 1.18 16.01 -1.04
CA PRO A 109 2.11 16.02 -2.17
C PRO A 109 2.97 17.29 -2.16
N HIS A 110 4.19 17.22 -2.71
CA HIS A 110 5.11 18.36 -2.72
C HIS A 110 4.62 19.51 -3.60
N ASP A 111 4.15 19.19 -4.81
CA ASP A 111 3.92 20.19 -5.85
C ASP A 111 2.45 20.61 -5.98
N CYS A 112 1.55 19.99 -5.21
CA CYS A 112 0.13 20.31 -5.28
C CYS A 112 -0.61 19.94 -3.99
N ARG A 113 -1.88 20.35 -3.92
CA ARG A 113 -2.80 19.92 -2.87
C ARG A 113 -3.55 18.67 -3.29
N LEU A 114 -3.55 17.65 -2.44
CA LEU A 114 -4.47 16.51 -2.56
C LEU A 114 -5.87 16.96 -2.10
N PRO A 115 -6.90 16.96 -2.98
CA PRO A 115 -8.25 17.31 -2.59
C PRO A 115 -8.82 16.32 -1.58
N SER A 116 -9.61 16.81 -0.62
CA SER A 116 -10.36 15.91 0.27
C SER A 116 -11.42 15.16 -0.52
N PHE A 117 -11.53 13.85 -0.31
CA PHE A 117 -12.53 13.02 -0.97
C PHE A 117 -13.94 13.37 -0.49
N ASP A 118 -14.74 13.91 -1.41
CA ASP A 118 -16.18 14.12 -1.25
C ASP A 118 -16.95 12.91 -1.84
N PRO A 119 -17.49 12.01 -0.99
CA PRO A 119 -18.17 10.81 -1.47
C PRO A 119 -19.47 11.10 -2.22
N LEU A 120 -20.16 12.21 -1.89
CA LEU A 120 -21.40 12.57 -2.55
C LEU A 120 -21.12 13.11 -3.95
N ARG A 121 -20.10 13.98 -4.08
CA ARG A 121 -19.63 14.45 -5.38
C ARG A 121 -19.18 13.29 -6.25
N PHE A 122 -18.43 12.34 -5.70
CA PHE A 122 -17.98 11.15 -6.42
C PHE A 122 -19.14 10.32 -6.95
N LEU A 123 -20.13 9.97 -6.11
CA LEU A 123 -21.29 9.20 -6.55
C LEU A 123 -22.09 9.92 -7.64
N ARG A 124 -22.21 11.25 -7.57
CA ARG A 124 -22.86 12.06 -8.61
C ARG A 124 -22.06 12.08 -9.91
N ARG A 125 -20.73 12.23 -9.82
CA ARG A 125 -19.83 12.33 -10.97
C ARG A 125 -19.72 11.00 -11.72
N PHE A 126 -19.55 9.90 -11.01
CA PHE A 126 -19.38 8.56 -11.58
C PHE A 126 -20.70 7.79 -11.64
N ARG A 127 -21.82 8.48 -11.86
CA ARG A 127 -23.13 7.86 -12.05
C ARG A 127 -23.08 6.87 -13.22
N ASN A 128 -23.77 5.73 -13.09
CA ASN A 128 -23.80 4.65 -14.09
C ASN A 128 -22.44 4.00 -14.38
N THR A 129 -21.52 4.01 -13.42
CA THR A 129 -20.17 3.45 -13.57
C THR A 129 -20.01 2.17 -12.75
N ASN A 130 -19.39 1.17 -13.35
CA ASN A 130 -18.96 -0.05 -12.68
C ASN A 130 -17.44 0.01 -12.39
N ILE A 131 -17.07 -0.13 -11.12
CA ILE A 131 -15.69 -0.02 -10.62
C ILE A 131 -15.24 -1.37 -10.06
N GLY A 132 -14.16 -1.93 -10.60
CA GLY A 132 -13.64 -3.23 -10.22
C GLY A 132 -12.27 -3.15 -9.54
N PHE A 133 -12.14 -3.73 -8.35
CA PHE A 133 -10.84 -4.00 -7.71
C PHE A 133 -10.47 -5.45 -7.97
N VAL A 134 -9.34 -5.70 -8.64
CA VAL A 134 -8.86 -7.05 -8.97
C VAL A 134 -7.52 -7.28 -8.30
N GLY A 135 -7.41 -8.30 -7.46
CA GLY A 135 -6.14 -8.60 -6.82
C GLY A 135 -6.26 -9.23 -5.44
N ASP A 136 -5.21 -9.07 -4.66
CA ASP A 136 -5.04 -9.74 -3.39
C ASP A 136 -5.86 -9.09 -2.26
N SER A 137 -5.57 -9.48 -1.01
CA SER A 137 -6.28 -8.98 0.16
C SER A 137 -6.05 -7.49 0.46
N LEU A 138 -5.04 -6.85 -0.14
CA LEU A 138 -4.78 -5.42 0.02
C LEU A 138 -5.68 -4.60 -0.90
N ASN A 139 -6.00 -5.09 -2.10
CA ASN A 139 -7.08 -4.48 -2.89
C ASN A 139 -8.43 -4.65 -2.21
N ARG A 140 -8.68 -5.78 -1.51
CA ARG A 140 -9.86 -5.91 -0.66
C ARG A 140 -9.88 -4.85 0.45
N ASN A 141 -8.73 -4.55 1.04
CA ASN A 141 -8.59 -3.54 2.09
C ASN A 141 -8.99 -2.14 1.58
N MET A 142 -8.49 -1.77 0.39
CA MET A 142 -8.82 -0.51 -0.28
C MET A 142 -10.28 -0.43 -0.75
N PHE A 143 -10.79 -1.51 -1.34
CA PHE A 143 -12.19 -1.67 -1.74
C PHE A 143 -13.15 -1.44 -0.57
N VAL A 144 -12.88 -2.05 0.60
CA VAL A 144 -13.72 -1.88 1.79
C VAL A 144 -13.69 -0.43 2.27
N SER A 145 -12.52 0.22 2.29
CA SER A 145 -12.40 1.63 2.63
C SER A 145 -13.26 2.54 1.72
N LEU A 146 -13.23 2.31 0.40
CA LEU A 146 -14.04 3.07 -0.56
C LEU A 146 -15.53 2.85 -0.30
N VAL A 147 -15.97 1.59 -0.23
CA VAL A 147 -17.38 1.22 0.00
C VAL A 147 -17.90 1.81 1.31
N CYS A 148 -17.11 1.74 2.39
CA CYS A 148 -17.49 2.30 3.68
C CYS A 148 -17.62 3.82 3.66
N THR A 149 -16.77 4.51 2.89
CA THR A 149 -16.83 5.97 2.71
C THR A 149 -18.08 6.37 1.92
N LEU A 150 -18.35 5.70 0.80
CA LEU A 150 -19.52 5.99 -0.04
C LEU A 150 -20.84 5.69 0.67
N ARG A 151 -20.88 4.64 1.51
CA ARG A 151 -22.06 4.26 2.31
C ARG A 151 -22.57 5.36 3.23
N GLN A 152 -21.73 6.29 3.65
CA GLN A 152 -22.13 7.34 4.61
C GLN A 152 -23.11 8.36 4.02
N VAL A 153 -23.11 8.51 2.69
CA VAL A 153 -23.93 9.50 1.98
C VAL A 153 -25.01 8.87 1.11
N ALA A 154 -25.02 7.53 1.00
CA ALA A 154 -25.97 6.79 0.18
C ALA A 154 -27.17 6.33 0.99
N LYS A 155 -28.38 6.58 0.46
CA LYS A 155 -29.64 6.16 1.11
C LYS A 155 -29.91 4.66 0.97
N GLU A 156 -29.63 4.11 -0.21
CA GLU A 156 -29.88 2.70 -0.52
C GLU A 156 -28.64 2.06 -1.16
N VAL A 157 -28.15 0.98 -0.55
CA VAL A 157 -27.01 0.20 -1.03
C VAL A 157 -27.39 -1.26 -1.09
N LYS A 158 -27.37 -1.85 -2.29
CA LYS A 158 -27.65 -3.27 -2.50
C LYS A 158 -26.34 -4.06 -2.51
N LYS A 159 -26.31 -5.18 -1.79
CA LYS A 159 -25.21 -6.14 -1.88
C LYS A 159 -25.41 -6.99 -3.12
N TRP A 160 -24.76 -6.63 -4.21
CA TRP A 160 -24.83 -7.32 -5.50
C TRP A 160 -23.44 -7.31 -6.15
N ARG A 161 -23.08 -8.39 -6.85
CA ARG A 161 -21.75 -8.56 -7.46
C ARG A 161 -21.90 -9.18 -8.85
N PRO A 162 -21.05 -8.79 -9.83
CA PRO A 162 -20.98 -9.48 -11.11
C PRO A 162 -20.40 -10.90 -10.94
N ALA A 163 -20.52 -11.73 -11.98
CA ALA A 163 -19.93 -13.07 -11.98
C ALA A 163 -18.40 -13.02 -11.70
N GLY A 164 -17.89 -14.02 -11.00
CA GLY A 164 -16.47 -14.10 -10.59
C GLY A 164 -16.08 -13.23 -9.39
N ALA A 165 -16.73 -12.08 -9.18
CA ALA A 165 -16.41 -11.20 -8.05
C ALA A 165 -16.64 -11.89 -6.70
N ASP A 166 -15.74 -11.68 -5.73
CA ASP A 166 -15.91 -12.11 -4.33
C ASP A 166 -17.00 -11.27 -3.64
N ARG A 167 -16.98 -9.96 -3.85
CA ARG A 167 -17.89 -8.99 -3.21
C ARG A 167 -18.32 -7.91 -4.19
N GLY A 168 -19.46 -7.29 -3.92
CA GLY A 168 -19.89 -6.10 -4.64
C GLY A 168 -21.03 -5.38 -3.95
N PHE A 169 -21.14 -4.09 -4.23
CA PHE A 169 -22.18 -3.20 -3.73
C PHE A 169 -22.62 -2.23 -4.81
N THR A 170 -23.93 -2.06 -4.96
CA THR A 170 -24.55 -1.10 -5.88
C THR A 170 -25.22 0.02 -5.09
N PHE A 171 -24.77 1.26 -5.32
CA PHE A 171 -25.33 2.48 -4.77
C PHE A 171 -26.50 2.93 -5.66
N VAL A 172 -27.72 2.55 -5.28
CA VAL A 172 -28.89 2.45 -6.17
C VAL A 172 -29.25 3.81 -6.80
N GLU A 173 -29.30 4.87 -6.00
CA GLU A 173 -29.65 6.22 -6.47
C GLU A 173 -28.71 6.74 -7.58
N TYR A 174 -27.47 6.25 -7.60
CA TYR A 174 -26.43 6.68 -8.52
C TYR A 174 -26.11 5.62 -9.58
N ASN A 175 -26.69 4.43 -9.48
CA ASN A 175 -26.37 3.28 -10.33
C ASN A 175 -24.84 3.04 -10.43
N VAL A 176 -24.14 3.16 -9.30
CA VAL A 176 -22.69 2.90 -9.22
C VAL A 176 -22.48 1.54 -8.58
N THR A 177 -21.77 0.64 -9.25
CA THR A 177 -21.39 -0.64 -8.65
C THR A 177 -19.89 -0.64 -8.38
N VAL A 178 -19.52 -1.05 -7.17
CA VAL A 178 -18.12 -1.32 -6.81
C VAL A 178 -18.00 -2.80 -6.49
N ALA A 179 -17.09 -3.52 -7.15
CA ALA A 179 -16.87 -4.95 -6.94
C ALA A 179 -15.40 -5.27 -6.66
N TYR A 180 -15.17 -6.38 -5.95
CA TYR A 180 -13.85 -6.93 -5.67
C TYR A 180 -13.74 -8.35 -6.22
N HIS A 181 -12.75 -8.58 -7.07
CA HIS A 181 -12.39 -9.88 -7.62
C HIS A 181 -11.08 -10.35 -6.99
N ARG A 182 -11.15 -11.46 -6.25
CA ARG A 182 -10.00 -11.99 -5.52
C ARG A 182 -9.11 -12.82 -6.43
N THR A 183 -7.85 -12.44 -6.53
CA THR A 183 -6.80 -13.24 -7.17
C THR A 183 -5.43 -12.81 -6.64
N ASN A 184 -4.57 -13.75 -6.27
CA ASN A 184 -3.28 -13.37 -5.65
C ASN A 184 -2.14 -13.24 -6.67
N LEU A 185 -2.21 -13.98 -7.78
CA LEU A 185 -1.18 -13.99 -8.83
C LEU A 185 -1.66 -13.37 -10.14
N LEU A 186 -2.95 -13.02 -10.28
CA LEU A 186 -3.63 -12.67 -11.53
C LEU A 186 -3.73 -13.84 -12.55
N ALA A 187 -2.73 -14.71 -12.63
CA ALA A 187 -2.76 -15.93 -13.42
C ALA A 187 -3.53 -17.08 -12.73
N ARG A 188 -4.02 -18.02 -13.53
CA ARG A 188 -4.57 -19.29 -13.04
C ARG A 188 -3.48 -20.08 -12.34
N TYR A 189 -3.77 -20.58 -11.15
CA TYR A 189 -2.82 -21.41 -10.42
C TYR A 189 -3.51 -22.50 -9.61
N GLY A 190 -2.79 -23.59 -9.37
CA GLY A 190 -3.29 -24.72 -8.59
C GLY A 190 -2.19 -25.73 -8.27
N SER A 191 -2.51 -26.68 -7.40
CA SER A 191 -1.57 -27.76 -7.07
C SER A 191 -1.21 -28.57 -8.31
N TRP A 192 0.07 -28.92 -8.43
CA TRP A 192 0.62 -29.80 -9.45
C TRP A 192 1.33 -30.97 -8.77
N SER A 193 1.17 -32.17 -9.34
CA SER A 193 1.82 -33.39 -8.88
C SER A 193 2.33 -34.16 -10.09
N ALA A 194 3.48 -34.80 -9.93
CA ALA A 194 4.10 -35.62 -10.96
C ALA A 194 3.13 -36.69 -11.50
N SER A 195 3.14 -36.86 -12.83
CA SER A 195 2.44 -37.95 -13.48
C SER A 195 3.24 -39.25 -13.41
N ALA A 196 2.55 -40.38 -13.27
CA ALA A 196 3.18 -41.71 -13.36
C ALA A 196 3.79 -41.98 -14.74
N SER A 197 3.32 -41.29 -15.79
CA SER A 197 3.87 -41.36 -17.15
C SER A 197 5.19 -40.60 -17.31
N GLY A 198 5.63 -39.85 -16.30
CA GLY A 198 6.73 -38.89 -16.41
C GLY A 198 6.37 -37.66 -17.24
N GLY A 199 7.38 -36.81 -17.45
CA GLY A 199 7.31 -35.52 -18.13
C GLY A 199 8.58 -34.72 -17.87
N ASP A 200 8.72 -33.56 -18.52
CA ASP A 200 9.96 -32.78 -18.44
C ASP A 200 10.28 -32.32 -17.00
N LEU A 201 9.26 -31.96 -16.22
CA LEU A 201 9.44 -31.56 -14.82
C LEU A 201 9.82 -32.74 -13.93
N GLU A 202 9.23 -33.91 -14.17
CA GLU A 202 9.57 -35.16 -13.48
C GLU A 202 11.01 -35.59 -13.78
N SER A 203 11.46 -35.44 -15.02
CA SER A 203 12.85 -35.68 -15.41
C SER A 203 13.85 -34.75 -14.72
N LEU A 204 13.40 -33.55 -14.31
CA LEU A 204 14.16 -32.61 -13.47
C LEU A 204 14.02 -32.88 -11.96
N GLY A 205 13.26 -33.91 -11.57
CA GLY A 205 13.12 -34.34 -10.17
C GLY A 205 11.97 -33.68 -9.40
N TYR A 206 11.12 -32.87 -10.05
CA TYR A 206 9.95 -32.30 -9.39
C TYR A 206 8.88 -33.37 -9.16
N LYS A 207 8.43 -33.49 -7.91
CA LYS A 207 7.37 -34.45 -7.51
C LYS A 207 6.02 -33.77 -7.28
N GLN A 208 6.06 -32.51 -6.86
CA GLN A 208 4.90 -31.69 -6.54
C GLN A 208 5.26 -30.21 -6.62
N GLY A 209 4.27 -29.34 -6.72
CA GLY A 209 4.43 -27.90 -6.75
C GLY A 209 3.11 -27.19 -6.98
N TYR A 210 3.19 -25.95 -7.45
CA TYR A 210 2.05 -25.17 -7.89
C TYR A 210 2.22 -24.79 -9.34
N ARG A 211 1.35 -25.31 -10.20
CA ARG A 211 1.28 -24.88 -11.60
C ARG A 211 0.71 -23.46 -11.64
N VAL A 212 1.38 -22.57 -12.33
CA VAL A 212 0.94 -21.20 -12.61
C VAL A 212 0.92 -21.03 -14.13
N ASP A 213 -0.27 -20.94 -14.72
CA ASP A 213 -0.45 -20.72 -16.16
C ASP A 213 -0.45 -19.21 -16.45
N VAL A 214 0.72 -18.65 -16.77
CA VAL A 214 0.93 -17.19 -16.81
C VAL A 214 0.16 -16.48 -17.92
N ASP A 215 -0.26 -17.22 -18.96
CA ASP A 215 -1.05 -16.74 -20.09
C ASP A 215 -2.56 -16.95 -19.93
N VAL A 216 -3.00 -17.52 -18.81
CA VAL A 216 -4.42 -17.77 -18.52
C VAL A 216 -4.85 -16.92 -17.31
N PRO A 217 -5.79 -15.98 -17.47
CA PRO A 217 -6.31 -15.22 -16.33
C PRO A 217 -7.03 -16.15 -15.35
N GLU A 218 -6.95 -15.83 -14.07
CA GLU A 218 -7.72 -16.58 -13.08
C GLU A 218 -9.24 -16.36 -13.26
N HIS A 219 -10.00 -17.45 -13.12
CA HIS A 219 -11.45 -17.49 -13.38
C HIS A 219 -12.26 -16.47 -12.58
N THR A 220 -11.77 -16.06 -11.41
CA THR A 220 -12.44 -15.09 -10.53
C THR A 220 -12.48 -13.68 -11.11
N TRP A 221 -11.65 -13.35 -12.09
CA TRP A 221 -11.60 -12.00 -12.66
C TRP A 221 -11.57 -11.95 -14.19
N MET A 222 -11.51 -13.09 -14.88
CA MET A 222 -11.42 -13.12 -16.36
C MET A 222 -12.51 -12.26 -17.06
N GLU A 223 -13.72 -12.19 -16.51
CA GLU A 223 -14.84 -11.40 -17.07
C GLU A 223 -14.85 -9.93 -16.60
N ALA A 224 -14.02 -9.56 -15.62
CA ALA A 224 -13.99 -8.23 -15.03
C ALA A 224 -13.69 -7.11 -16.07
N PRO A 225 -12.75 -7.28 -17.03
CA PRO A 225 -12.46 -6.25 -18.03
C PRO A 225 -13.66 -5.86 -18.91
N MET A 226 -14.61 -6.77 -19.14
CA MET A 226 -15.78 -6.49 -19.97
C MET A 226 -16.93 -5.86 -19.18
N PHE A 227 -16.96 -6.03 -17.86
CA PHE A 227 -18.03 -5.49 -17.01
C PHE A 227 -17.73 -4.07 -16.52
N HIS A 228 -16.50 -3.82 -16.09
CA HIS A 228 -16.11 -2.57 -15.40
C HIS A 228 -15.66 -1.47 -16.36
N ASP A 229 -16.02 -0.24 -16.02
CA ASP A 229 -15.58 0.98 -16.71
C ASP A 229 -14.29 1.54 -16.10
N ILE A 230 -14.07 1.26 -14.81
CA ILE A 230 -12.82 1.57 -14.10
C ILE A 230 -12.35 0.28 -13.43
N ILE A 231 -11.10 -0.12 -13.67
CA ILE A 231 -10.52 -1.32 -13.06
C ILE A 231 -9.19 -1.01 -12.40
N ILE A 232 -9.00 -1.51 -11.18
CA ILE A 232 -7.81 -1.28 -10.35
C ILE A 232 -7.19 -2.63 -10.01
N PHE A 233 -6.03 -2.92 -10.60
CA PHE A 233 -5.29 -4.16 -10.37
C PHE A 233 -4.24 -4.02 -9.27
N ASN A 234 -3.94 -5.11 -8.57
CA ASN A 234 -2.70 -5.28 -7.81
C ASN A 234 -2.28 -6.75 -7.75
N THR A 235 -0.99 -6.99 -7.53
CA THR A 235 -0.41 -8.30 -7.13
C THR A 235 0.98 -8.06 -6.56
N GLY A 236 1.49 -8.95 -5.72
CA GLY A 236 2.86 -8.85 -5.22
C GLY A 236 3.20 -9.88 -4.16
N HIS A 237 2.58 -9.80 -2.98
CA HIS A 237 3.01 -10.54 -1.79
C HIS A 237 3.18 -12.05 -1.99
N TRP A 238 2.36 -12.68 -2.82
CA TRP A 238 2.43 -14.12 -3.06
C TRP A 238 3.60 -14.53 -3.98
N TRP A 239 4.11 -13.63 -4.82
CA TRP A 239 5.27 -13.87 -5.69
C TRP A 239 6.57 -14.01 -4.88
N TRP A 240 6.64 -13.37 -3.71
CA TRP A 240 7.77 -13.42 -2.77
C TRP A 240 7.42 -14.08 -1.43
N ALA A 241 6.51 -15.06 -1.44
CA ALA A 241 6.09 -15.77 -0.23
C ALA A 241 6.55 -17.25 -0.23
N PRO A 242 7.76 -17.57 0.29
CA PRO A 242 8.18 -18.95 0.52
C PRO A 242 7.22 -19.75 1.41
N SER A 243 6.43 -19.04 2.22
CA SER A 243 5.38 -19.60 3.07
C SER A 243 4.18 -20.16 2.30
N LYS A 244 3.98 -19.67 1.07
CA LYS A 244 2.95 -20.12 0.15
C LYS A 244 3.52 -21.08 -0.87
N PHE A 245 4.71 -20.76 -1.37
CA PHE A 245 5.40 -21.51 -2.41
C PHE A 245 6.83 -21.80 -1.95
N ASP A 246 7.01 -22.89 -1.22
CA ASP A 246 8.34 -23.32 -0.76
C ASP A 246 9.20 -23.64 -1.99
N PRO A 247 10.37 -23.00 -2.16
CA PRO A 247 11.16 -23.11 -3.39
C PRO A 247 11.73 -24.51 -3.64
N ILE A 248 11.67 -25.41 -2.64
CA ILE A 248 12.19 -26.78 -2.72
C ILE A 248 11.04 -27.78 -2.64
N LYS A 249 10.18 -27.66 -1.63
CA LYS A 249 9.15 -28.67 -1.31
C LYS A 249 7.91 -28.56 -2.19
N SER A 250 7.53 -27.33 -2.56
CA SER A 250 6.33 -27.06 -3.34
C SER A 250 6.48 -25.76 -4.16
N PRO A 251 7.44 -25.73 -5.11
CA PRO A 251 7.80 -24.52 -5.83
C PRO A 251 6.69 -24.07 -6.77
N MET A 252 6.77 -22.81 -7.20
CA MET A 252 6.01 -22.36 -8.37
C MET A 252 6.62 -22.97 -9.63
N LEU A 253 5.77 -23.62 -10.42
CA LEU A 253 6.09 -24.24 -11.69
C LEU A 253 5.35 -23.44 -12.76
N ILE A 254 6.10 -22.69 -13.55
CA ILE A 254 5.55 -21.77 -14.54
C ILE A 254 5.19 -22.53 -15.83
N PHE A 255 3.97 -22.30 -16.30
CA PHE A 255 3.46 -22.86 -17.55
C PHE A 255 3.04 -21.72 -18.47
N GLU A 256 3.32 -21.86 -19.76
CA GLU A 256 2.86 -20.98 -20.82
C GLU A 256 2.30 -21.84 -21.96
N LYS A 257 1.10 -21.50 -22.47
CA LYS A 257 0.41 -22.26 -23.53
C LYS A 257 0.24 -23.74 -23.19
N GLY A 258 0.03 -24.03 -21.90
CA GLY A 258 -0.19 -25.38 -21.39
C GLY A 258 1.07 -26.22 -21.19
N MET A 259 2.26 -25.72 -21.55
CA MET A 259 3.54 -26.40 -21.43
C MET A 259 4.38 -25.82 -20.28
N PRO A 260 5.18 -26.62 -19.55
CA PRO A 260 6.10 -26.08 -18.56
C PRO A 260 7.17 -25.23 -19.24
N VAL A 261 7.53 -24.10 -18.63
CA VAL A 261 8.65 -23.27 -19.08
C VAL A 261 9.95 -23.92 -18.60
N LEU A 262 10.85 -24.21 -19.54
CA LEU A 262 12.09 -24.94 -19.29
C LEU A 262 13.32 -24.16 -19.81
N PRO A 263 14.42 -24.07 -19.03
CA PRO A 263 14.53 -24.52 -17.63
C PRO A 263 13.56 -23.76 -16.71
N PRO A 264 13.17 -24.33 -15.55
CA PRO A 264 12.28 -23.66 -14.60
C PRO A 264 12.78 -22.26 -14.24
N VAL A 265 11.88 -21.30 -14.29
CA VAL A 265 12.17 -19.88 -14.06
C VAL A 265 11.85 -19.47 -12.63
N THR A 266 12.44 -18.36 -12.18
CA THR A 266 12.17 -17.82 -10.84
C THR A 266 10.77 -17.23 -10.73
N SER A 267 10.29 -17.02 -9.50
CA SER A 267 9.03 -16.30 -9.24
C SER A 267 9.01 -14.91 -9.85
N GLU A 268 10.16 -14.22 -9.91
CA GLU A 268 10.31 -12.89 -10.47
C GLU A 268 10.08 -12.90 -11.99
N GLN A 269 10.66 -13.87 -12.68
CA GLN A 269 10.43 -14.10 -14.11
C GLN A 269 8.97 -14.53 -14.37
N GLY A 270 8.39 -15.35 -13.49
CA GLY A 270 6.97 -15.70 -13.54
C GLY A 270 6.04 -14.48 -13.40
N LEU A 271 6.39 -13.53 -12.53
CA LEU A 271 5.69 -12.24 -12.39
C LEU A 271 5.79 -11.43 -13.68
N ASP A 272 6.99 -11.28 -14.25
CA ASP A 272 7.20 -10.57 -15.53
C ASP A 272 6.32 -11.15 -16.65
N MET A 273 6.30 -12.48 -16.78
CA MET A 273 5.48 -13.17 -17.79
C MET A 273 3.98 -12.97 -17.53
N THR A 274 3.55 -13.05 -16.28
CA THR A 274 2.15 -12.87 -15.90
C THR A 274 1.67 -11.45 -16.16
N LEU A 275 2.46 -10.43 -15.80
CA LEU A 275 2.12 -9.04 -16.05
C LEU A 275 1.99 -8.78 -17.55
N LYS A 276 2.95 -9.26 -18.36
CA LYS A 276 2.91 -9.14 -19.82
C LYS A 276 1.62 -9.69 -20.42
N HIS A 277 1.23 -10.91 -20.06
CA HIS A 277 0.01 -11.55 -20.58
C HIS A 277 -1.25 -10.88 -20.05
N MET A 278 -1.29 -10.53 -18.76
CA MET A 278 -2.42 -9.85 -18.13
C MET A 278 -2.68 -8.49 -18.77
N ILE A 279 -1.64 -7.66 -18.97
CA ILE A 279 -1.78 -6.35 -19.63
C ILE A 279 -2.37 -6.52 -21.03
N SER A 280 -1.80 -7.43 -21.84
CA SER A 280 -2.32 -7.70 -23.19
C SER A 280 -3.77 -8.21 -23.15
N TYR A 281 -4.11 -9.06 -22.18
CA TYR A 281 -5.45 -9.61 -22.00
C TYR A 281 -6.49 -8.51 -21.71
N VAL A 282 -6.16 -7.60 -20.79
CA VAL A 282 -7.04 -6.51 -20.37
C VAL A 282 -7.20 -5.49 -21.49
N GLU A 283 -6.12 -5.07 -22.16
CA GLU A 283 -6.19 -4.08 -23.23
C GLU A 283 -7.02 -4.54 -24.43
N LYS A 284 -7.01 -5.84 -24.73
CA LYS A 284 -7.83 -6.42 -25.81
C LYS A 284 -9.31 -6.57 -25.46
N ARG A 285 -9.67 -6.62 -24.18
CA ARG A 285 -11.04 -6.94 -23.73
C ARG A 285 -11.80 -5.77 -23.14
N MET A 286 -11.10 -4.75 -22.63
CA MET A 286 -11.75 -3.57 -22.10
C MET A 286 -12.32 -2.70 -23.21
N ARG A 287 -13.37 -1.95 -22.87
CA ARG A 287 -13.94 -0.90 -23.73
C ARG A 287 -12.89 0.21 -23.96
N THR A 288 -12.96 0.88 -25.11
CA THR A 288 -11.98 1.91 -25.52
C THR A 288 -11.77 3.02 -24.48
N ASN A 289 -12.84 3.46 -23.82
CA ASN A 289 -12.79 4.57 -22.85
C ASN A 289 -12.64 4.10 -21.39
N ALA A 290 -12.41 2.81 -21.17
CA ALA A 290 -12.30 2.30 -19.82
C ALA A 290 -10.98 2.72 -19.18
N VAL A 291 -11.04 3.09 -17.90
CA VAL A 291 -9.87 3.54 -17.13
C VAL A 291 -9.23 2.35 -16.44
N LYS A 292 -7.94 2.18 -16.66
CA LYS A 292 -7.13 1.07 -16.17
C LYS A 292 -6.10 1.59 -15.19
N PHE A 293 -6.19 1.17 -13.93
CA PHE A 293 -5.16 1.42 -12.93
C PHE A 293 -4.45 0.14 -12.56
N PHE A 294 -3.15 0.26 -12.33
CA PHE A 294 -2.39 -0.71 -11.55
C PHE A 294 -1.86 -0.01 -10.30
N ARG A 295 -2.25 -0.50 -9.13
CA ARG A 295 -1.79 0.00 -7.85
C ARG A 295 -0.45 -0.62 -7.51
N THR A 296 0.52 0.20 -7.13
CA THR A 296 1.82 -0.28 -6.67
C THR A 296 1.69 -1.11 -5.39
N GLN A 297 2.76 -1.85 -5.08
CA GLN A 297 2.75 -2.84 -4.03
C GLN A 297 2.62 -2.19 -2.65
N SER A 298 1.70 -2.72 -1.84
CA SER A 298 1.56 -2.27 -0.45
C SER A 298 2.75 -2.79 0.36
N PRO A 299 3.46 -1.94 1.11
CA PRO A 299 4.55 -2.40 1.96
C PRO A 299 4.03 -3.19 3.16
N ARG A 300 4.92 -4.04 3.68
CA ARG A 300 4.81 -4.68 4.99
C ARG A 300 5.86 -4.10 5.92
N HIS A 301 5.59 -4.05 7.23
CA HIS A 301 6.49 -3.43 8.20
C HIS A 301 6.89 -4.42 9.30
N PHE A 302 7.66 -5.44 8.95
CA PHE A 302 8.20 -6.35 9.96
C PHE A 302 9.50 -5.81 10.55
N GLU A 303 9.56 -5.75 11.88
CA GLU A 303 10.77 -5.45 12.65
C GLU A 303 11.15 -6.63 13.53
N ARG A 304 12.46 -6.81 13.74
CA ARG A 304 13.08 -7.85 14.59
C ARG A 304 12.79 -9.29 14.13
N GLY A 305 12.63 -9.49 12.83
CA GLY A 305 12.39 -10.78 12.20
C GLY A 305 11.27 -10.68 11.16
N ASP A 306 11.11 -11.70 10.33
CA ASP A 306 9.99 -11.81 9.38
C ASP A 306 8.73 -12.41 10.06
N TRP A 307 7.62 -12.50 9.33
CA TRP A 307 6.30 -12.97 9.78
C TRP A 307 6.32 -14.35 10.45
N ASN A 308 7.26 -15.24 10.07
CA ASN A 308 7.46 -16.57 10.66
C ASN A 308 8.67 -16.69 11.58
N GLN A 309 9.38 -15.59 11.83
CA GLN A 309 10.60 -15.56 12.65
C GLN A 309 10.41 -14.70 13.92
N GLY A 310 9.17 -14.38 14.28
CA GLY A 310 8.85 -13.57 15.46
C GLY A 310 8.83 -12.06 15.20
N GLY A 311 8.80 -11.63 13.93
CA GLY A 311 8.66 -10.23 13.55
C GLY A 311 7.36 -9.58 14.04
N SER A 312 7.40 -8.26 14.23
CA SER A 312 6.24 -7.48 14.70
C SER A 312 6.16 -6.07 14.11
N CYS A 313 5.01 -5.40 14.26
CA CYS A 313 4.72 -4.05 13.78
C CYS A 313 3.93 -3.26 14.84
N ARG A 314 4.57 -3.04 15.99
CA ARG A 314 3.94 -2.39 17.15
C ARG A 314 4.23 -0.90 17.26
N ARG A 315 4.73 -0.28 16.20
CA ARG A 315 4.96 1.17 16.20
C ARG A 315 3.63 1.92 16.37
N GLU A 316 3.74 3.07 17.03
CA GLU A 316 2.63 3.98 17.26
C GLU A 316 2.77 5.29 16.48
N GLN A 317 3.97 5.55 15.94
CA GLN A 317 4.32 6.73 15.15
C GLN A 317 4.86 6.32 13.77
N PRO A 318 4.67 7.17 12.75
CA PRO A 318 5.29 6.98 11.45
C PRO A 318 6.81 6.84 11.52
N LEU A 319 7.40 6.23 10.50
CA LEU A 319 8.85 6.18 10.32
C LEU A 319 9.41 7.56 9.94
N SER A 320 10.67 7.82 10.29
CA SER A 320 11.44 8.89 9.66
C SER A 320 11.92 8.45 8.27
N THR A 321 12.38 9.40 7.45
CA THR A 321 12.94 9.11 6.11
C THR A 321 14.13 8.15 6.19
N GLU A 322 14.99 8.30 7.19
CA GLU A 322 16.14 7.42 7.41
C GLU A 322 15.70 5.99 7.71
N GLN A 323 14.67 5.83 8.56
CA GLN A 323 14.11 4.53 8.90
C GLN A 323 13.39 3.87 7.72
N VAL A 324 12.73 4.66 6.86
CA VAL A 324 12.19 4.15 5.59
C VAL A 324 13.31 3.57 4.74
N GLU A 325 14.41 4.31 4.55
CA GLU A 325 15.52 3.80 3.74
C GLU A 325 16.25 2.61 4.38
N GLU A 326 16.35 2.54 5.72
CA GLU A 326 16.88 1.37 6.41
C GLU A 326 16.05 0.10 6.18
N LEU A 327 14.72 0.21 6.15
CA LEU A 327 13.82 -0.94 6.06
C LEU A 327 13.50 -1.36 4.62
N PHE A 328 13.46 -0.42 3.68
CA PHE A 328 12.91 -0.65 2.33
C PHE A 328 13.95 -0.55 1.20
N SER A 329 15.12 0.04 1.44
CA SER A 329 16.14 0.20 0.40
C SER A 329 16.67 -1.14 -0.10
N LEU A 330 16.66 -1.32 -1.42
CA LEU A 330 17.25 -2.48 -2.09
C LEU A 330 18.77 -2.50 -1.91
N ASP A 331 19.42 -1.33 -1.99
CA ASP A 331 20.88 -1.20 -1.91
C ASP A 331 21.41 -1.48 -0.51
N LYS A 332 20.59 -1.20 0.52
CA LYS A 332 20.94 -1.46 1.93
C LYS A 332 20.45 -2.83 2.42
N ASN A 333 19.86 -3.66 1.54
CA ASN A 333 19.32 -4.97 1.91
C ASN A 333 18.32 -4.89 3.08
N GLY A 334 17.41 -3.91 3.03
CA GLY A 334 16.41 -3.72 4.07
C GLY A 334 15.50 -4.95 4.28
N THR A 335 14.99 -5.14 5.48
CA THR A 335 14.17 -6.33 5.83
C THR A 335 12.82 -6.37 5.09
N ASN A 336 12.34 -5.23 4.58
CA ASN A 336 11.02 -5.07 3.96
C ASN A 336 11.07 -4.67 2.47
N VAL A 337 12.17 -5.00 1.77
CA VAL A 337 12.44 -4.64 0.36
C VAL A 337 11.43 -5.14 -0.68
N GLU A 338 10.59 -6.12 -0.33
CA GLU A 338 9.65 -6.80 -1.23
C GLU A 338 8.81 -5.82 -2.08
N ALA A 339 8.29 -4.75 -1.47
CA ALA A 339 7.44 -3.81 -2.19
C ALA A 339 8.19 -3.06 -3.30
N ARG A 340 9.42 -2.62 -3.05
CA ARG A 340 10.27 -1.96 -4.05
C ARG A 340 10.72 -2.95 -5.14
N LEU A 341 11.00 -4.21 -4.78
CA LEU A 341 11.32 -5.27 -5.75
C LEU A 341 10.16 -5.53 -6.71
N VAL A 342 8.96 -5.80 -6.18
CA VAL A 342 7.75 -6.03 -7.00
C VAL A 342 7.48 -4.83 -7.91
N ASN A 343 7.62 -3.62 -7.39
CA ASN A 343 7.40 -2.40 -8.18
C ASN A 343 8.40 -2.23 -9.33
N LYS A 344 9.65 -2.69 -9.18
CA LYS A 344 10.63 -2.68 -10.28
C LYS A 344 10.13 -3.48 -11.48
N HIS A 345 9.57 -4.67 -11.24
CA HIS A 345 8.96 -5.49 -12.28
C HIS A 345 7.68 -4.85 -12.83
N LEU A 346 6.86 -4.29 -11.95
CA LEU A 346 5.63 -3.61 -12.33
C LEU A 346 5.88 -2.43 -13.27
N PHE A 347 6.76 -1.50 -12.90
CA PHE A 347 7.05 -0.32 -13.71
C PHE A 347 7.59 -0.69 -15.09
N LYS A 348 8.48 -1.68 -15.15
CA LYS A 348 8.99 -2.22 -16.42
C LYS A 348 7.87 -2.81 -17.27
N ALA A 349 6.95 -3.57 -16.68
CA ALA A 349 5.87 -4.21 -17.43
C ALA A 349 4.82 -3.22 -17.94
N LEU A 350 4.57 -2.13 -17.21
CA LEU A 350 3.58 -1.11 -17.56
C LEU A 350 4.11 -0.08 -18.56
N GLU A 351 5.42 -0.03 -18.79
CA GLU A 351 6.03 0.88 -19.76
C GLU A 351 5.41 0.70 -21.15
N GLY A 352 4.88 1.79 -21.72
CA GLY A 352 4.21 1.78 -23.02
C GLY A 352 2.79 1.17 -23.03
N SER A 353 2.28 0.71 -21.88
CA SER A 353 0.89 0.26 -21.76
C SER A 353 -0.08 1.43 -21.56
N SER A 354 -1.38 1.16 -21.71
CA SER A 354 -2.46 2.11 -21.43
C SER A 354 -2.86 2.22 -19.95
N PHE A 355 -2.17 1.50 -19.07
CA PHE A 355 -2.44 1.53 -17.63
C PHE A 355 -1.88 2.78 -16.97
N GLN A 356 -2.65 3.31 -16.04
CA GLN A 356 -2.25 4.38 -15.15
C GLN A 356 -1.71 3.77 -13.85
N ILE A 357 -0.63 4.33 -13.33
CA ILE A 357 -0.04 3.85 -12.07
C ILE A 357 -0.69 4.60 -10.91
N LEU A 358 -1.34 3.85 -10.02
CA LEU A 358 -1.75 4.37 -8.71
C LEU A 358 -0.60 4.09 -7.73
N ASP A 359 0.34 5.02 -7.66
CA ASP A 359 1.54 4.84 -6.85
C ASP A 359 1.32 5.24 -5.38
N ILE A 360 1.22 4.22 -4.53
CA ILE A 360 0.96 4.33 -3.09
C ILE A 360 2.11 3.80 -2.22
N THR A 361 3.15 3.22 -2.82
CA THR A 361 4.15 2.48 -2.04
C THR A 361 4.91 3.41 -1.13
N HIS A 362 5.50 4.48 -1.68
CA HIS A 362 6.37 5.36 -0.90
C HIS A 362 5.63 6.02 0.28
N MET A 363 4.43 6.57 0.05
CA MET A 363 3.62 7.11 1.15
C MET A 363 3.31 6.06 2.23
N SER A 364 3.15 4.79 1.84
CA SER A 364 2.77 3.73 2.75
C SER A 364 3.95 3.21 3.57
N GLU A 365 5.19 3.34 3.07
CA GLU A 365 6.43 2.96 3.77
C GLU A 365 6.63 3.77 5.06
N PHE A 366 6.09 4.99 5.14
CA PHE A 366 6.16 5.77 6.38
C PHE A 366 5.21 5.25 7.45
N ARG A 367 4.17 4.51 7.10
CA ARG A 367 3.00 4.29 7.95
C ARG A 367 3.04 2.99 8.75
N ALA A 368 4.21 2.63 9.26
CA ALA A 368 4.39 1.47 10.16
C ALA A 368 3.42 1.48 11.36
N ASP A 369 2.93 2.66 11.77
CA ASP A 369 1.95 2.89 12.83
C ASP A 369 0.54 2.37 12.53
N ALA A 370 0.19 2.26 11.25
CA ALA A 370 -1.18 2.05 10.77
C ALA A 370 -1.56 0.58 10.54
N HIS A 371 -0.69 -0.36 10.92
CA HIS A 371 -0.97 -1.79 10.85
C HIS A 371 -1.86 -2.27 12.01
N PRO A 372 -2.76 -3.25 11.75
CA PRO A 372 -3.57 -3.86 12.78
C PRO A 372 -2.77 -4.58 13.86
N SER A 373 -1.57 -5.11 13.55
CA SER A 373 -0.77 -5.86 14.53
C SER A 373 -1.61 -7.01 15.13
N THR A 374 -1.85 -7.04 16.44
CA THR A 374 -2.61 -8.09 17.14
C THR A 374 -4.11 -7.79 17.30
N THR A 375 -4.58 -6.67 16.75
CA THR A 375 -6.00 -6.28 16.87
C THR A 375 -6.97 -7.33 16.31
N GLY A 376 -8.20 -7.32 16.82
CA GLY A 376 -9.22 -8.30 16.45
C GLY A 376 -9.04 -9.70 17.07
N GLY A 377 -8.09 -9.87 18.00
CA GLY A 377 -7.83 -11.12 18.73
C GLY A 377 -6.91 -12.08 17.98
N LYS A 378 -6.05 -11.55 17.08
CA LYS A 378 -5.09 -12.38 16.35
C LYS A 378 -3.94 -12.80 17.27
N LYS A 379 -3.55 -14.07 17.17
CA LYS A 379 -2.36 -14.62 17.87
C LYS A 379 -1.05 -14.21 17.21
N HIS A 380 -1.10 -13.79 15.94
CA HIS A 380 0.05 -13.36 15.15
C HIS A 380 -0.11 -11.91 14.72
N GLU A 381 1.02 -11.24 14.48
CA GLU A 381 1.10 -9.85 14.07
C GLU A 381 0.70 -9.70 12.59
N ASP A 382 -0.36 -8.93 12.32
CA ASP A 382 -0.71 -8.52 10.97
C ASP A 382 0.00 -7.21 10.61
N CYS A 383 1.15 -7.36 9.95
CA CYS A 383 2.00 -6.27 9.48
C CYS A 383 1.94 -6.07 7.96
N MET A 384 0.87 -6.58 7.33
CA MET A 384 0.62 -6.44 5.90
C MET A 384 -0.63 -5.60 5.63
N HIS A 385 -1.74 -5.93 6.29
CA HIS A 385 -3.00 -5.20 6.10
C HIS A 385 -3.02 -3.89 6.90
N TRP A 386 -4.04 -3.08 6.69
CA TRP A 386 -4.16 -1.74 7.25
C TRP A 386 -5.40 -1.59 8.11
N CYS A 387 -5.26 -0.81 9.17
CA CYS A 387 -6.38 -0.37 9.99
C CYS A 387 -7.40 0.40 9.16
N LEU A 388 -8.69 0.19 9.44
CA LEU A 388 -9.81 0.92 8.84
C LEU A 388 -10.67 1.59 9.93
N PRO A 389 -11.01 2.89 9.78
CA PRO A 389 -10.45 3.86 8.83
C PRO A 389 -8.95 4.10 9.04
N GLY A 390 -8.24 4.57 8.00
CA GLY A 390 -6.78 4.71 8.03
C GLY A 390 -6.13 4.89 6.66
N LEU A 391 -4.91 4.35 6.49
CA LEU A 391 -4.05 4.59 5.31
C LEU A 391 -4.75 4.37 3.96
N THR A 392 -5.57 3.32 3.83
CA THR A 392 -6.23 3.03 2.55
C THR A 392 -7.26 4.10 2.16
N ASP A 393 -7.73 4.93 3.10
CA ASP A 393 -8.57 6.09 2.79
C ASP A 393 -7.77 7.12 1.97
N SER A 394 -6.48 7.29 2.27
CA SER A 394 -5.58 8.16 1.48
C SER A 394 -5.23 7.56 0.11
N TRP A 395 -5.16 6.24 -0.03
CA TRP A 395 -5.05 5.61 -1.35
C TRP A 395 -6.27 5.94 -2.21
N ASN A 396 -7.47 5.89 -1.61
CA ASN A 396 -8.70 6.27 -2.29
C ASN A 396 -8.75 7.78 -2.60
N ASP A 397 -8.19 8.65 -1.76
CA ASP A 397 -8.05 10.08 -2.08
C ASP A 397 -7.25 10.30 -3.36
N ILE A 398 -6.11 9.61 -3.51
CA ILE A 398 -5.27 9.69 -4.71
C ILE A 398 -6.02 9.13 -5.93
N LEU A 399 -6.65 7.95 -5.80
CA LEU A 399 -7.45 7.36 -6.88
C LEU A 399 -8.53 8.34 -7.37
N VAL A 400 -9.27 8.96 -6.46
CA VAL A 400 -10.33 9.90 -6.79
C VAL A 400 -9.77 11.16 -7.44
N ALA A 401 -8.66 11.70 -6.94
CA ALA A 401 -8.01 12.87 -7.54
C ALA A 401 -7.53 12.61 -8.98
N LEU A 402 -6.98 11.41 -9.24
CA LEU A 402 -6.58 10.97 -10.58
C LEU A 402 -7.78 10.77 -11.51
N LEU A 403 -8.86 10.17 -11.00
CA LEU A 403 -10.09 9.99 -11.77
C LEU A 403 -10.76 11.34 -12.12
N GLU A 404 -10.78 12.28 -11.18
CA GLU A 404 -11.33 13.61 -11.41
C GLU A 404 -10.52 14.42 -12.43
N SER A 405 -9.18 14.32 -12.41
CA SER A 405 -8.32 15.01 -13.38
C SER A 405 -8.47 14.45 -14.80
N MET A 406 -8.61 13.12 -14.94
CA MET A 406 -8.89 12.49 -16.23
C MET A 406 -10.23 12.93 -16.80
N TRP A 407 -11.26 13.04 -15.96
CA TRP A 407 -12.57 13.52 -16.38
C TRP A 407 -12.52 14.98 -16.87
N THR A 408 -11.85 15.86 -16.15
CA THR A 408 -11.76 17.27 -16.56
C THR A 408 -11.07 17.43 -17.91
N ASN A 409 -10.06 16.61 -18.19
CA ASN A 409 -9.33 16.64 -19.46
C ASN A 409 -10.13 16.06 -20.63
N GLN A 410 -11.16 15.25 -20.39
CA GLN A 410 -12.07 14.76 -21.44
C GLN A 410 -13.13 15.80 -21.86
N LEU A 411 -13.34 16.84 -21.05
CA LEU A 411 -14.31 17.92 -21.32
C LEU A 411 -13.67 19.19 -21.87
N SER A 412 -12.33 19.30 -21.81
CA SER A 412 -11.52 20.35 -22.43
C SER A 412 -11.05 19.92 -23.82
#